data_AF-A0A397J777-F1
#
_entry.id   AF-A0A397J777-F1
#
_cell.length_a   1.000
_cell.length_b   1.000
_cell.length_c   1.000
_cell.angle_alpha   90.00
_cell.angle_beta   90.00
_cell.angle_gamma   90.00
#
_symmetry.space_group_name_H-M   'P 1'
#
loop_
_entity.id
_entity.type
_entity.pdbx_description
1 polymer ?
#
loop_
_entity_poly.entity_id
_entity_poly.type
_entity_poly.pdbx_seq_one_letter_code
_entity_poly.pdbx_strand_id
1 'polypeptide(L)'
;MSYNKCPECNQNSYKYGWCKPCNSKHFRNDFDNWTSGNDKIDKFIQDAQLNANGYLEVIEWMPYDRFQDVKQIGKGGFGTIHYARWIDGDIKKWDIENQQWNRDRKYSEEVALKKFDNFVNFNDVLNEVAIRFKTQVEYASIRFYGITQDPETHSYTLP
;
A
#
# COMPACT_ATOMS: atom_id res chain seq x y z
N MET A 1 25.05 10.78 -9.21
CA MET A 1 24.38 9.57 -8.70
C MET A 1 24.80 8.41 -9.57
N SER A 2 25.57 7.44 -9.06
CA SER A 2 25.88 6.22 -9.83
C SER A 2 24.61 5.37 -9.88
N TYR A 3 24.06 5.19 -11.09
CA TYR A 3 23.04 4.16 -11.29
C TYR A 3 23.74 2.81 -11.11
N ASN A 4 23.44 2.14 -10.01
CA ASN A 4 23.86 0.76 -9.86
C ASN A 4 23.12 -0.08 -10.91
N LYS A 5 23.75 -1.14 -11.40
CA LYS A 5 23.06 -2.10 -12.27
C LYS A 5 22.15 -2.96 -11.43
N CYS A 6 20.94 -3.23 -11.91
CA CYS A 6 20.05 -4.17 -11.26
C CYS A 6 20.67 -5.58 -11.33
N PRO A 7 20.78 -6.32 -10.21
CA PRO A 7 21.32 -7.67 -10.21
C PRO A 7 20.49 -8.69 -11.00
N GLU A 8 19.19 -8.43 -11.22
CA GLU A 8 18.31 -9.36 -11.96
C GLU A 8 18.32 -9.13 -13.48
N CYS A 9 18.32 -7.87 -13.92
CA CYS A 9 18.17 -7.53 -15.35
C CYS A 9 19.35 -6.74 -15.94
N ASN A 10 20.37 -6.43 -15.13
CA ASN A 10 21.59 -5.70 -15.51
C ASN A 10 21.36 -4.27 -16.08
N GLN A 11 20.14 -3.72 -15.95
CA GLN A 11 19.81 -2.37 -16.40
C GLN A 11 20.26 -1.31 -15.39
N ASN A 12 20.60 -0.11 -15.89
CA ASN A 12 20.98 1.07 -15.09
C ASN A 12 19.75 1.78 -14.48
N SER A 13 18.84 1.00 -13.88
CA SER A 13 17.58 1.49 -13.31
C SER A 13 17.47 1.20 -11.82
N TYR A 14 18.55 0.75 -11.18
CA TYR A 14 18.57 0.37 -9.77
C TYR A 14 18.91 1.57 -8.90
N LYS A 15 17.88 2.24 -8.39
CA LYS A 15 18.00 3.36 -7.44
C LYS A 15 17.50 2.88 -6.08
N TYR A 16 18.34 3.03 -5.03
CA TYR A 16 18.00 2.66 -3.65
C TYR A 16 17.43 1.23 -3.44
N GLY A 17 17.82 0.26 -4.26
CA GLY A 17 17.27 -1.09 -4.14
C GLY A 17 16.02 -1.37 -4.97
N TRP A 18 15.53 -0.39 -5.75
CA TRP A 18 14.33 -0.51 -6.56
C TRP A 18 14.68 -0.62 -8.05
N CYS A 19 14.17 -1.65 -8.72
CA CYS A 19 14.20 -1.76 -10.18
C CYS A 19 12.77 -1.90 -10.69
N LYS A 20 12.22 -0.83 -11.29
CA LYS A 20 10.83 -0.81 -11.75
C LYS A 20 10.49 -1.99 -12.68
N PRO A 21 11.24 -2.28 -13.76
CA PRO A 21 10.92 -3.44 -14.61
C PRO A 21 10.88 -4.79 -13.88
N CYS A 22 11.82 -5.05 -12.97
CA CYS A 22 11.86 -6.30 -12.20
C CYS A 22 10.72 -6.36 -11.18
N ASN A 23 10.51 -5.30 -10.40
CA ASN A 23 9.45 -5.27 -9.39
C ASN A 23 8.06 -5.34 -10.04
N SER A 24 7.82 -4.67 -11.17
CA SER A 24 6.57 -4.81 -11.93
C SER A 24 6.33 -6.26 -12.37
N LYS A 25 7.39 -7.00 -12.73
CA LYS A 25 7.29 -8.43 -13.06
C LYS A 25 6.93 -9.27 -11.83
N HIS A 26 7.58 -9.03 -10.70
CA HIS A 26 7.29 -9.72 -9.45
C HIS A 26 5.85 -9.46 -8.98
N PHE A 27 5.39 -8.21 -9.03
CA PHE A 27 4.00 -7.88 -8.71
C PHE A 27 3.00 -8.62 -9.59
N ARG A 28 3.23 -8.71 -10.91
CA ARG A 28 2.34 -9.47 -11.81
C ARG A 28 2.20 -10.94 -11.41
N ASN A 29 3.27 -11.53 -10.91
CA ASN A 29 3.24 -12.92 -10.44
C ASN A 29 2.43 -13.07 -9.14
N ASP A 30 2.33 -12.00 -8.36
CA ASP A 30 1.63 -11.98 -7.07
C ASP A 30 0.21 -11.40 -7.14
N PHE A 31 -0.30 -10.96 -8.29
CA PHE A 31 -1.60 -10.27 -8.35
C PHE A 31 -2.76 -11.08 -7.75
N ASP A 32 -2.72 -12.40 -7.86
CA ASP A 32 -3.73 -13.29 -7.26
C ASP A 32 -3.65 -13.31 -5.72
N ASN A 33 -2.49 -12.95 -5.12
CA ASN A 33 -2.30 -12.83 -3.67
C ASN A 33 -2.83 -11.51 -3.10
N TRP A 34 -3.15 -10.52 -3.95
CA TRP A 34 -3.56 -9.17 -3.55
C TRP A 34 -4.99 -8.82 -3.91
N THR A 35 -5.84 -9.82 -4.18
CA THR A 35 -7.22 -9.55 -4.57
C THR A 35 -8.09 -9.19 -3.37
N SER A 36 -8.83 -8.10 -3.52
CA SER A 36 -9.91 -7.70 -2.61
C SER A 36 -11.25 -8.37 -2.95
N GLY A 37 -11.33 -9.07 -4.08
CA GLY A 37 -12.59 -9.50 -4.70
C GLY A 37 -13.37 -8.37 -5.37
N ASN A 38 -12.78 -7.16 -5.47
CA ASN A 38 -13.37 -6.01 -6.16
C ASN A 38 -12.46 -5.54 -7.29
N ASP A 39 -12.86 -5.82 -8.53
CA ASP A 39 -12.10 -5.51 -9.75
C ASP A 39 -11.62 -4.06 -9.85
N LYS A 40 -12.38 -3.09 -9.32
CA LYS A 40 -11.98 -1.67 -9.37
C LYS A 40 -10.84 -1.37 -8.42
N ILE A 41 -10.86 -1.95 -7.23
CA ILE A 41 -9.80 -1.80 -6.22
C ILE A 41 -8.56 -2.52 -6.69
N ASP A 42 -8.73 -3.77 -7.14
CA ASP A 42 -7.64 -4.62 -7.58
C ASP A 42 -6.92 -3.98 -8.76
N LYS A 43 -7.66 -3.49 -9.76
CA LYS A 43 -7.08 -2.76 -10.88
C LYS A 43 -6.33 -1.50 -10.43
N PHE A 44 -6.88 -0.73 -9.50
CA PHE A 44 -6.21 0.46 -8.98
C PHE A 44 -4.87 0.12 -8.30
N ILE A 45 -4.85 -0.92 -7.46
CA ILE A 45 -3.66 -1.40 -6.77
C ILE A 45 -2.63 -1.92 -7.75
N GLN A 46 -3.04 -2.76 -8.70
CA GLN A 46 -2.18 -3.30 -9.76
C GLN A 46 -1.56 -2.18 -10.60
N ASP A 47 -2.36 -1.20 -11.03
CA ASP A 47 -1.87 -0.05 -11.80
C ASP A 47 -0.84 0.76 -10.99
N ALA A 48 -1.07 0.98 -9.70
CA ALA A 48 -0.11 1.66 -8.82
C ALA A 48 1.20 0.86 -8.67
N GLN A 49 1.12 -0.44 -8.39
CA GLN A 49 2.28 -1.33 -8.25
C GLN A 49 3.13 -1.42 -9.52
N LEU A 50 2.51 -1.49 -10.69
CA LEU A 50 3.20 -1.52 -11.98
C LEU A 50 3.91 -0.20 -12.30
N ASN A 51 3.38 0.92 -11.80
CA ASN A 51 3.91 2.25 -12.10
C ASN A 51 4.86 2.80 -11.04
N ALA A 52 4.95 2.17 -9.86
CA ALA A 52 5.79 2.60 -8.75
C ALA A 52 7.26 2.78 -9.13
N ASN A 53 7.81 3.96 -8.85
CA ASN A 53 9.21 4.31 -9.06
C ASN A 53 10.07 4.06 -7.81
N GLY A 54 9.43 3.72 -6.69
CA GLY A 54 10.06 3.37 -5.42
C GLY A 54 9.04 2.76 -4.47
N TYR A 55 9.54 2.21 -3.37
CA TYR A 55 8.71 1.50 -2.39
C TYR A 55 7.67 2.39 -1.66
N LEU A 56 7.92 3.71 -1.62
CA LEU A 56 6.99 4.68 -1.03
C LEU A 56 5.71 4.87 -1.88
N GLU A 57 5.75 4.50 -3.17
CA GLU A 57 4.63 4.56 -4.10
C GLU A 57 3.89 3.21 -4.20
N VAL A 58 4.32 2.19 -3.45
CA VAL A 58 3.65 0.89 -3.43
C VAL A 58 2.47 0.97 -2.48
N ILE A 59 1.31 0.54 -2.99
CA ILE A 59 0.10 0.32 -2.20
C ILE A 59 -0.31 -1.15 -2.29
N GLU A 60 -0.99 -1.62 -1.24
CA GLU A 60 -1.35 -3.01 -1.06
C GLU A 60 -2.86 -3.17 -0.80
N TRP A 61 -3.41 -4.33 -1.16
CA TRP A 61 -4.62 -4.80 -0.50
C TRP A 61 -4.20 -5.41 0.83
N MET A 62 -4.80 -4.94 1.93
CA MET A 62 -4.35 -5.27 3.27
C MET A 62 -5.46 -6.05 3.98
N PRO A 63 -5.33 -7.37 4.16
CA PRO A 63 -6.31 -8.15 4.91
C PRO A 63 -6.49 -7.57 6.32
N TYR A 64 -7.74 -7.42 6.76
CA TYR A 64 -8.04 -6.66 7.99
C TYR A 64 -7.49 -7.35 9.25
N ASP A 65 -7.36 -8.68 9.22
CA ASP A 65 -6.79 -9.49 10.30
C ASP A 65 -5.27 -9.25 10.52
N ARG A 66 -4.61 -8.49 9.64
CA ARG A 66 -3.23 -8.02 9.81
C ARG A 66 -3.12 -6.76 10.68
N PHE A 67 -4.25 -6.19 11.09
CA PHE A 67 -4.30 -5.06 12.02
C PHE A 67 -4.68 -5.54 13.43
N GLN A 68 -3.81 -5.24 14.40
CA GLN A 68 -3.99 -5.57 15.81
C GLN A 68 -4.24 -4.31 16.65
N ASP A 69 -4.78 -4.49 17.85
CA ASP A 69 -5.00 -3.42 18.83
C ASP A 69 -5.75 -2.20 18.26
N VAL A 70 -6.74 -2.48 17.40
CA VAL A 70 -7.53 -1.46 16.73
C VAL A 70 -8.32 -0.67 17.77
N LYS A 71 -8.05 0.63 17.89
CA LYS A 71 -8.69 1.53 18.86
C LYS A 71 -9.04 2.86 18.24
N GLN A 72 -10.26 3.33 18.44
CA GLN A 72 -10.68 4.65 17.95
C GLN A 72 -9.87 5.74 18.67
N ILE A 73 -9.27 6.65 17.91
CA ILE A 73 -8.48 7.78 18.45
C ILE A 73 -9.07 9.14 18.10
N GLY A 74 -10.03 9.19 17.17
CA GLY A 74 -10.72 10.43 16.83
C GLY A 74 -11.92 10.21 15.90
N LYS A 75 -12.82 11.19 15.88
CA LYS A 75 -13.96 11.23 14.97
C LYS A 75 -14.04 12.62 14.34
N GLY A 76 -14.08 12.66 13.00
CA GLY A 76 -14.28 13.87 12.22
C GLY A 76 -15.65 13.89 11.55
N GLY A 77 -15.86 14.86 10.65
CA GLY A 77 -17.12 14.99 9.90
C GLY A 77 -17.29 13.98 8.76
N PHE A 78 -16.22 13.28 8.36
CA PHE A 78 -16.20 12.36 7.22
C PHE A 78 -15.73 10.94 7.59
N GLY A 79 -15.78 10.59 8.89
CA GLY A 79 -15.34 9.30 9.37
C GLY A 79 -14.64 9.31 10.72
N THR A 80 -14.13 8.15 11.07
CA THR A 80 -13.43 7.86 12.32
C THR A 80 -12.00 7.45 12.03
N ILE A 81 -11.08 7.89 12.88
CA ILE A 81 -9.67 7.49 12.82
C ILE A 81 -9.44 6.49 13.94
N HIS A 82 -8.90 5.34 13.59
CA HIS A 82 -8.45 4.33 14.53
C HIS A 82 -6.94 4.21 14.46
N TYR A 83 -6.31 4.00 15.60
CA TYR A 83 -4.96 3.44 15.65
C TYR A 83 -5.05 1.95 15.41
N ALA A 84 -4.04 1.36 14.77
CA ALA A 84 -3.82 -0.07 14.76
C ALA A 84 -2.32 -0.38 14.68
N ARG A 85 -1.95 -1.59 15.12
CA ARG A 85 -0.64 -2.17 14.81
C ARG A 85 -0.71 -3.02 13.54
N TRP A 86 0.10 -2.72 12.53
CA TRP A 86 0.18 -3.51 11.30
C TRP A 86 1.34 -4.51 11.37
N ILE A 87 1.02 -5.81 11.31
CA ILE A 87 2.00 -6.87 11.61
C ILE A 87 2.90 -7.27 10.44
N ASP A 88 2.54 -6.94 9.20
CA ASP A 88 3.38 -7.27 8.04
C ASP A 88 4.49 -6.24 7.84
N GLY A 89 4.14 -4.97 8.01
CA GLY A 89 4.96 -3.83 7.66
C GLY A 89 5.10 -3.62 6.15
N ASP A 90 5.62 -2.46 5.76
CA ASP A 90 5.62 -2.03 4.37
C ASP A 90 6.67 -2.71 3.50
N ILE A 91 6.32 -3.01 2.25
CA ILE A 91 7.26 -3.52 1.25
C ILE A 91 8.38 -2.49 1.03
N LYS A 92 9.63 -2.95 1.04
CA LYS A 92 10.83 -2.13 0.72
C LYS A 92 11.47 -2.49 -0.60
N LYS A 93 11.67 -3.78 -0.86
CA LYS A 93 12.32 -4.29 -2.07
C LYS A 93 12.06 -5.78 -2.23
N TRP A 94 12.26 -6.28 -3.44
CA TRP A 94 12.31 -7.72 -3.69
C TRP A 94 13.61 -8.32 -3.14
N ASP A 95 13.50 -9.42 -2.42
CA ASP A 95 14.63 -10.26 -2.01
C ASP A 95 14.84 -11.36 -3.06
N ILE A 96 15.95 -11.24 -3.79
CA ILE A 96 16.28 -12.15 -4.91
C ILE A 96 16.70 -13.52 -4.41
N GLU A 97 17.34 -13.61 -3.25
CA GLU A 97 17.82 -14.89 -2.73
C GLU A 97 16.64 -15.71 -2.18
N ASN A 98 15.76 -15.04 -1.44
CA ASN A 98 14.61 -15.68 -0.80
C ASN A 98 13.35 -15.70 -1.68
N GLN A 99 13.37 -15.03 -2.84
CA GLN A 99 12.23 -14.92 -3.77
C GLN A 99 10.95 -14.43 -3.08
N GLN A 100 11.07 -13.38 -2.27
CA GLN A 100 9.95 -12.80 -1.53
C GLN A 100 10.11 -11.29 -1.34
N TRP A 101 9.02 -10.59 -1.01
CA TRP A 101 9.07 -9.18 -0.64
C TRP A 101 9.72 -8.99 0.73
N ASN A 102 10.80 -8.22 0.78
CA ASN A 102 11.37 -7.74 2.03
C ASN A 102 10.51 -6.60 2.58
N ARG A 103 10.07 -6.75 3.83
CA ARG A 103 9.21 -5.82 4.55
C ARG A 103 9.91 -5.24 5.77
N ASP A 104 9.63 -3.98 6.08
CA ASP A 104 10.17 -3.32 7.26
C ASP A 104 9.07 -3.05 8.29
N ARG A 105 9.12 -3.77 9.40
CA ARG A 105 8.17 -3.58 10.51
C ARG A 105 8.53 -2.42 11.41
N LYS A 106 9.79 -2.00 11.45
CA LYS A 106 10.29 -1.07 12.48
C LYS A 106 9.64 0.31 12.41
N TYR A 107 9.28 0.76 11.21
CA TYR A 107 8.72 2.10 10.97
C TYR A 107 7.25 2.10 10.54
N SER A 108 6.67 0.93 10.33
CA SER A 108 5.28 0.77 9.87
C SER A 108 4.44 -0.08 10.82
N GLU A 109 4.97 -0.38 12.02
CA GLU A 109 4.25 -1.12 13.06
C GLU A 109 2.98 -0.40 13.48
N GLU A 110 2.95 0.94 13.49
CA GLU A 110 1.79 1.73 13.91
C GLU A 110 1.21 2.50 12.73
N VAL A 111 -0.10 2.33 12.49
CA VAL A 111 -0.82 2.96 11.39
C VAL A 111 -2.11 3.63 11.87
N ALA A 112 -2.59 4.59 11.08
CA ALA A 112 -3.86 5.26 11.31
C ALA A 112 -4.88 4.77 10.27
N LEU A 113 -5.87 4.01 10.72
CA LEU A 113 -6.96 3.51 9.91
C LEU A 113 -8.06 4.58 9.83
N LYS A 114 -8.20 5.24 8.67
CA LYS A 114 -9.35 6.11 8.39
C LYS A 114 -10.52 5.28 7.88
N LYS A 115 -11.54 5.11 8.72
CA LYS A 115 -12.80 4.46 8.38
C LYS A 115 -13.83 5.52 7.98
N PHE A 116 -14.41 5.37 6.80
CA PHE A 116 -15.45 6.27 6.31
C PHE A 116 -16.81 5.95 6.94
N ASP A 117 -17.63 6.97 7.15
CA ASP A 117 -18.99 6.78 7.62
C ASP A 117 -19.85 6.13 6.51
N ASN A 118 -20.89 5.39 6.91
CA ASN A 118 -21.71 4.55 6.01
C ASN A 118 -22.42 5.31 4.87
N PHE A 119 -22.52 6.64 4.93
CA PHE A 119 -23.13 7.46 3.88
C PHE A 119 -22.14 7.87 2.78
N VAL A 120 -20.84 7.65 2.97
CA VAL A 120 -19.82 7.96 1.97
C VAL A 120 -19.86 6.89 0.88
N ASN A 121 -20.00 7.31 -0.38
CA ASN A 121 -20.02 6.36 -1.50
C ASN A 121 -18.58 5.85 -1.77
N PHE A 122 -18.49 4.60 -2.19
CA PHE A 122 -17.23 3.96 -2.62
C PHE A 122 -16.45 4.78 -3.66
N ASN A 123 -17.13 5.44 -4.61
CA ASN A 123 -16.45 6.29 -5.59
C ASN A 123 -15.77 7.51 -4.94
N ASP A 124 -16.34 8.06 -3.86
CA ASP A 124 -15.73 9.17 -3.13
C ASP A 124 -14.47 8.71 -2.40
N VAL A 125 -14.51 7.50 -1.82
CA VAL A 125 -13.33 6.84 -1.23
C VAL A 125 -12.23 6.66 -2.28
N LEU A 126 -12.55 6.10 -3.45
CA LEU A 126 -11.58 5.93 -4.53
C LEU A 126 -11.03 7.25 -5.06
N ASN A 127 -11.85 8.29 -5.14
CA ASN A 127 -11.39 9.63 -5.55
C ASN A 127 -10.41 10.20 -4.54
N GLU A 128 -10.68 10.08 -3.23
CA GLU A 128 -9.75 10.51 -2.19
C GLU A 128 -8.42 9.75 -2.27
N VAL A 129 -8.48 8.43 -2.47
CA VAL A 129 -7.30 7.58 -2.66
C VAL A 129 -6.49 8.02 -3.89
N ALA A 130 -7.15 8.23 -5.02
CA ALA A 130 -6.49 8.67 -6.25
C ALA A 130 -5.84 10.05 -6.11
N ILE A 131 -6.48 10.98 -5.38
CA ILE A 131 -5.91 12.30 -5.10
C ILE A 131 -4.68 12.16 -4.21
N ARG A 132 -4.79 11.47 -3.07
CA ARG A 132 -3.67 11.24 -2.13
C ARG A 132 -2.46 10.64 -2.83
N PHE A 133 -2.69 9.61 -3.66
CA PHE A 133 -1.67 8.94 -4.43
C PHE A 133 -0.99 9.87 -5.44
N LYS A 134 -1.77 10.67 -6.19
CA LYS A 134 -1.24 11.61 -7.20
C LYS A 134 -0.51 12.80 -6.59
N THR A 135 -0.92 13.25 -5.41
CA THR A 135 -0.30 14.39 -4.72
C THR A 135 0.77 13.98 -3.72
N GLN A 136 1.15 12.69 -3.68
CA GLN A 136 2.14 12.19 -2.74
C GLN A 136 3.50 12.80 -3.07
N VAL A 137 4.03 13.57 -2.13
CA VAL A 137 5.37 14.13 -2.18
C VAL A 137 6.24 13.36 -1.19
N GLU A 138 7.36 12.84 -1.68
CA GLU A 138 8.34 12.10 -0.88
C GLU A 138 8.69 12.92 0.38
N TYR A 139 8.55 12.30 1.56
CA TYR A 139 8.83 12.87 2.89
C TYR A 139 7.96 14.07 3.35
N ALA A 140 7.03 14.57 2.55
CA ALA A 140 6.14 15.69 2.92
C ALA A 140 4.66 15.28 3.04
N SER A 141 4.26 14.18 2.41
CA SER A 141 2.90 13.63 2.51
C SER A 141 2.83 12.52 3.55
N ILE A 142 1.67 12.40 4.21
CA ILE A 142 1.34 11.20 4.97
C ILE A 142 1.32 10.04 3.99
N ARG A 143 2.09 8.99 4.29
CA ARG A 143 2.15 7.81 3.44
C ARG A 143 0.81 7.11 3.45
N PHE A 144 0.39 6.68 2.26
CA PHE A 144 -0.78 5.87 2.06
C PHE A 144 -0.32 4.45 1.76
N TYR A 145 -0.72 3.47 2.57
CA TYR A 145 -0.20 2.10 2.46
C TYR A 145 -1.07 1.20 1.61
N GLY A 146 -2.36 1.49 1.50
CA GLY A 146 -3.26 0.57 0.83
C GLY A 146 -4.73 0.75 1.17
N ILE A 147 -5.48 -0.30 0.89
CA ILE A 147 -6.91 -0.35 1.16
C ILE A 147 -7.17 -1.63 1.95
N THR A 148 -8.02 -1.52 2.97
CA THR A 148 -8.57 -2.67 3.70
C THR A 148 -10.08 -2.56 3.78
N GLN A 149 -10.75 -3.67 4.12
CA GLN A 149 -12.18 -3.70 4.37
C GLN A 149 -12.44 -4.28 5.75
N ASP A 150 -13.20 -3.54 6.54
CA ASP A 150 -13.67 -3.99 7.84
C ASP A 150 -14.60 -5.22 7.66
N PRO A 151 -14.29 -6.38 8.26
CA PRO A 151 -15.08 -7.59 8.05
C PRO A 151 -16.45 -7.54 8.73
N GLU A 152 -16.64 -6.69 9.73
CA GLU A 152 -17.91 -6.55 10.46
C GLU A 152 -18.85 -5.58 9.73
N THR A 153 -18.33 -4.45 9.26
CA THR A 153 -19.17 -3.41 8.63
C THR A 153 -19.11 -3.41 7.12
N HIS A 154 -18.21 -4.20 6.51
CA HIS A 154 -17.90 -4.21 5.07
C HIS A 154 -17.48 -2.84 4.51
N SER A 155 -17.13 -1.90 5.38
CA SER A 155 -16.71 -0.56 5.02
C SER A 155 -15.23 -0.55 4.65
N TYR A 156 -14.89 0.13 3.55
CA TYR A 156 -13.50 0.35 3.18
C TYR A 156 -12.82 1.33 4.14
N THR A 157 -11.57 1.03 4.47
CA THR A 157 -10.75 1.76 5.42
C THR A 157 -9.38 2.00 4.79
N LEU A 158 -8.80 3.17 5.06
CA LEU A 158 -7.51 3.62 4.49
C LEU A 158 -6.44 3.67 5.59
N PRO A 159 -5.43 2.78 5.56
CA PRO A 159 -4.28 2.78 6.45
C PRO A 159 -3.19 3.78 6.07
#